data_AF-A0A553Q0X3-F1
#
_entry.id   AF-A0A553Q0X3-F1
#
_cell.length_a   1.000
_cell.length_b   1.000
_cell.length_c   1.000
_cell.angle_alpha   90.00
_cell.angle_beta   90.00
_cell.angle_gamma   90.00
#
_symmetry.space_group_name_H-M   'P 1'
#
loop_
_entity.id
_entity.type
_entity.pdbx_description
1 polymer ?
#
loop_
_entity_poly.entity_id
_entity_poly.type
_entity_poly.pdbx_seq_one_letter_code
_entity_poly.pdbx_strand_id
1 'polypeptide(L)'
;MAKKQISGHKFEMFGSTCVWMISLKASSWELPDLRDGKIPVISDSDGVNYPWYGNTTETCTVVGPTKKPSLLSVSMNDNFYPSVTWAVPVGPGAEPQLSGISRDQSFITWLVAREQFSGEMLVLRTLRWRMKLQISIDPNKPLGQRSTLGPPTAQEPPQLIQNQPVPISALIKPNANDAQVLMWRPSTGLARVVIPAKFSER
;
A
#
# COMPACT_ATOMS: atom_id res chain seq x y z
N MET A 1 17.68 -20.79 -35.26
CA MET A 1 17.67 -19.32 -35.49
C MET A 1 16.23 -18.84 -35.46
N ALA A 2 15.87 -18.06 -34.45
CA ALA A 2 14.65 -17.26 -34.46
C ALA A 2 15.00 -15.92 -33.81
N LYS A 3 15.47 -14.96 -34.62
CA LYS A 3 15.62 -13.56 -34.20
C LYS A 3 14.22 -12.96 -34.22
N LYS A 4 13.49 -13.04 -33.11
CA LYS A 4 12.29 -12.21 -32.94
C LYS A 4 12.81 -10.78 -32.75
N GLN A 5 12.61 -9.94 -33.75
CA GLN A 5 12.91 -8.52 -33.69
C GLN A 5 11.82 -7.89 -32.82
N ILE A 6 12.15 -7.63 -31.55
CA ILE A 6 11.17 -7.14 -30.58
C ILE A 6 11.29 -5.61 -30.51
N SER A 7 10.26 -4.92 -31.00
CA SER A 7 10.16 -3.47 -30.99
C SER A 7 9.31 -3.02 -29.79
N GLY A 8 9.91 -2.19 -28.93
CA GLY A 8 9.23 -1.48 -27.83
C GLY A 8 8.96 -2.35 -26.59
N HIS A 9 9.79 -2.21 -25.56
CA HIS A 9 9.48 -2.78 -24.24
C HIS A 9 9.58 -1.67 -23.19
N LYS A 10 8.47 -1.35 -22.52
CA LYS A 10 8.52 -0.54 -21.30
C LYS A 10 8.90 -1.46 -20.14
N PHE A 11 9.71 -0.99 -19.21
CA PHE A 11 10.07 -1.77 -18.01
C PHE A 11 9.63 -0.97 -16.79
N GLU A 12 8.66 -1.47 -16.04
CA GLU A 12 7.92 -0.73 -15.01
C GLU A 12 8.03 -1.46 -13.66
N MET A 13 8.33 -0.77 -12.56
CA MET A 13 8.21 -1.37 -11.24
C MET A 13 6.82 -1.14 -10.69
N PHE A 14 6.25 -2.20 -10.14
CA PHE A 14 4.97 -2.22 -9.47
C PHE A 14 5.18 -2.52 -7.98
N GLY A 15 4.61 -1.70 -7.10
CA GLY A 15 4.47 -2.03 -5.68
C GLY A 15 3.00 -2.26 -5.34
N SER A 16 2.66 -3.38 -4.73
CA SER A 16 1.34 -3.60 -4.14
C SER A 16 1.47 -3.77 -2.65
N THR A 17 0.58 -3.11 -1.93
CA THR A 17 0.56 -3.17 -0.48
C THR A 17 -0.52 -4.14 -0.02
N CYS A 18 -0.18 -4.95 0.98
CA CYS A 18 -1.12 -5.67 1.84
C CYS A 18 -1.27 -4.90 3.16
N VAL A 19 -2.17 -3.92 3.22
CA VAL A 19 -2.37 -3.14 4.47
C VAL A 19 -3.14 -3.98 5.50
N TRP A 20 -2.63 -4.02 6.75
CA TRP A 20 -3.49 -4.21 7.92
C TRP A 20 -3.36 -3.08 8.96
N MET A 21 -4.57 -2.66 9.36
CA MET A 21 -5.01 -2.11 10.64
C MET A 21 -4.18 -0.97 11.25
N ILE A 22 -4.65 0.27 11.08
CA ILE A 22 -4.48 1.33 12.09
C ILE A 22 -5.46 0.98 13.21
N SER A 23 -5.02 0.55 14.39
CA SER A 23 -5.94 0.40 15.55
C SER A 23 -5.79 1.59 16.48
N LEU A 24 -6.86 2.37 16.59
CA LEU A 24 -7.19 3.13 17.79
C LEU A 24 -8.07 2.20 18.63
N LYS A 25 -7.97 2.16 19.96
CA LYS A 25 -8.61 1.12 20.80
C LYS A 25 -10.08 0.77 20.49
N ALA A 26 -10.85 1.67 19.86
CA ALA A 26 -12.22 1.44 19.41
C ALA A 26 -12.45 1.63 17.90
N SER A 27 -11.44 1.91 17.06
CA SER A 27 -11.63 2.11 15.62
C SER A 27 -10.44 1.66 14.78
N SER A 28 -10.70 1.26 13.53
CA SER A 28 -9.63 0.86 12.63
C SER A 28 -9.88 1.16 11.17
N TRP A 29 -8.81 1.57 10.49
CA TRP A 29 -8.78 1.56 9.02
C TRP A 29 -8.52 0.13 8.55
N GLU A 30 -9.43 -0.40 7.75
CA GLU A 30 -9.42 -1.78 7.27
C GLU A 30 -9.66 -1.86 5.77
N LEU A 31 -9.18 -2.95 5.18
CA LEU A 31 -9.49 -3.36 3.81
C LEU A 31 -10.34 -4.63 3.91
N PRO A 32 -11.69 -4.56 3.87
CA PRO A 32 -12.55 -5.72 4.14
C PRO A 32 -12.29 -6.89 3.20
N ASP A 33 -12.11 -6.65 1.90
CA ASP A 33 -11.91 -7.74 0.93
C ASP A 33 -10.54 -8.42 1.07
N LEU A 34 -9.52 -7.66 1.47
CA LEU A 34 -8.22 -8.23 1.83
C LEU A 34 -8.31 -8.99 3.17
N ARG A 35 -9.08 -8.47 4.13
CA ARG A 35 -9.29 -9.09 5.45
C ARG A 35 -10.01 -10.42 5.36
N ASP A 36 -11.08 -10.43 4.57
CA ASP A 36 -11.95 -11.59 4.41
C ASP A 36 -11.37 -12.59 3.40
N GLY A 37 -10.17 -12.34 2.87
CA GLY A 37 -9.45 -13.22 1.95
C GLY A 37 -10.07 -13.32 0.56
N LYS A 38 -10.96 -12.40 0.20
CA LYS A 38 -11.59 -12.36 -1.14
C LYS A 38 -10.60 -12.00 -2.23
N ILE A 39 -9.63 -11.14 -1.89
CA ILE A 39 -8.51 -10.79 -2.75
C ILE A 39 -7.19 -11.06 -2.02
N PRO A 40 -6.16 -11.54 -2.72
CA PRO A 40 -4.87 -11.85 -2.11
C PRO A 40 -4.03 -10.59 -1.80
N VAL A 41 -4.21 -9.54 -2.61
CA VAL A 41 -3.49 -8.27 -2.54
C VAL A 41 -4.39 -7.16 -3.06
N ILE A 42 -4.10 -5.91 -2.70
CA ILE A 42 -4.71 -4.72 -3.30
C ILE A 42 -3.62 -3.76 -3.78
N SER A 43 -3.85 -3.08 -4.90
CA SER A 43 -2.90 -2.09 -5.39
C SER A 43 -2.78 -0.90 -4.44
N ASP A 44 -1.57 -0.40 -4.24
CA ASP A 44 -1.30 0.83 -3.48
C ASP A 44 -0.95 2.00 -4.40
N SER A 45 -1.43 1.94 -5.64
CA SER A 45 -1.28 3.00 -6.61
C SER A 45 -1.79 4.35 -6.09
N ASP A 46 -1.16 5.44 -6.54
CA ASP A 46 -1.66 6.81 -6.38
C ASP A 46 -3.09 7.03 -6.93
N GLY A 47 -3.62 6.06 -7.69
CA GLY A 47 -4.96 6.08 -8.28
C GLY A 47 -5.04 6.85 -9.60
N VAL A 48 -3.96 7.53 -10.00
CA VAL A 48 -3.83 8.29 -11.24
C VAL A 48 -3.22 7.41 -12.32
N ASN A 49 -2.11 6.75 -12.01
CA ASN A 49 -1.33 5.96 -12.96
C ASN A 49 -1.51 4.46 -12.72
N TYR A 50 -2.74 4.04 -12.43
CA TYR A 50 -3.06 2.67 -12.09
C TYR A 50 -2.52 1.67 -13.16
N PRO A 51 -1.84 0.56 -12.79
CA PRO A 51 -1.58 0.06 -11.44
C PRO A 51 -0.34 0.63 -10.75
N TRP A 52 0.39 1.54 -11.38
CA TRP A 52 1.69 2.01 -10.92
C TRP A 52 1.60 2.78 -9.61
N TYR A 53 2.58 2.54 -8.75
CA TYR A 53 2.72 3.25 -7.48
C TYR A 53 2.88 4.76 -7.72
N GLY A 54 3.71 5.11 -8.70
CA GLY A 54 3.91 6.47 -9.19
C GLY A 54 4.41 6.45 -10.63
N ASN A 55 4.67 7.63 -11.20
CA ASN A 55 5.13 7.79 -12.59
C ASN A 55 6.43 8.59 -12.70
N THR A 56 7.18 8.77 -11.60
CA THR A 56 8.42 9.55 -11.61
C THR A 56 9.62 8.61 -11.59
N THR A 57 10.04 8.17 -10.42
CA THR A 57 11.21 7.31 -10.25
C THR A 57 10.88 5.83 -10.33
N GLU A 58 9.60 5.48 -10.26
CA GLU A 58 9.09 4.11 -10.22
C GLU A 58 9.05 3.46 -11.60
N THR A 59 9.06 4.26 -12.67
CA THR A 59 8.93 3.76 -14.05
C THR A 59 10.09 4.25 -14.92
N CYS A 60 10.45 3.42 -15.91
CA CYS A 60 11.40 3.82 -16.95
C CYS A 60 10.91 3.32 -18.31
N THR A 61 11.21 4.05 -19.38
CA THR A 61 10.83 3.65 -20.74
C THR A 61 12.09 3.34 -21.54
N VAL A 62 12.13 2.13 -22.12
CA VAL A 62 13.21 1.71 -23.01
C VAL A 62 12.68 1.64 -24.43
N VAL A 63 13.25 2.43 -25.32
CA VAL A 63 12.91 2.38 -26.74
C VAL A 63 13.91 1.49 -27.44
N GLY A 64 13.44 0.33 -27.90
CA GLY A 64 14.23 -0.59 -28.71
C GLY A 64 14.24 -0.21 -30.20
N PRO A 65 15.11 -0.85 -31.00
CA PRO A 65 16.17 -1.77 -30.57
C PRO A 65 17.37 -1.02 -29.98
N THR A 66 17.92 -1.54 -28.88
CA THR A 66 19.12 -0.97 -28.25
C THR A 66 20.39 -1.62 -28.81
N LYS A 67 21.41 -0.81 -29.12
CA LYS A 67 22.70 -1.30 -29.68
C LYS A 67 23.69 -1.75 -28.59
N LYS A 68 23.48 -1.32 -27.35
CA LYS A 68 24.34 -1.59 -26.19
C LYS A 68 23.46 -1.91 -24.98
N PRO A 69 23.94 -2.72 -24.02
CA PRO A 69 23.29 -2.87 -22.72
C PRO A 69 23.13 -1.49 -22.05
N SER A 70 21.97 -1.26 -21.43
CA SER A 70 21.67 -0.04 -20.69
C SER A 70 21.42 -0.40 -19.22
N LEU A 71 22.00 0.38 -18.31
CA LEU A 71 21.68 0.30 -16.89
C LEU A 71 20.56 1.31 -16.60
N LEU A 72 19.50 0.83 -15.97
CA LEU A 72 18.35 1.64 -15.58
C LEU A 72 18.20 1.53 -14.07
N SER A 73 17.95 2.67 -13.44
CA SER A 73 17.64 2.73 -12.02
C SER A 73 16.19 3.15 -11.88
N VAL A 74 15.47 2.43 -11.03
CA VAL A 74 14.09 2.65 -10.68
C VAL A 74 14.00 2.54 -9.16
N SER A 75 13.22 3.42 -8.54
CA SER A 75 13.08 3.50 -7.10
C SER A 75 11.67 3.93 -6.73
N MET A 76 11.19 3.39 -5.61
CA MET A 76 9.91 3.77 -5.01
C MET A 76 10.15 4.33 -3.62
N ASN A 77 9.35 5.32 -3.24
CA ASN A 77 9.32 5.84 -1.87
C ASN A 77 7.88 5.88 -1.37
N ASP A 78 7.59 5.11 -0.33
CA ASP A 78 6.30 5.13 0.35
C ASP A 78 6.42 5.89 1.68
N ASN A 79 5.60 6.92 1.81
CA ASN A 79 5.54 7.77 2.98
C ASN A 79 4.13 7.75 3.55
N PHE A 80 4.04 7.54 4.85
CA PHE A 80 2.77 7.64 5.54
C PHE A 80 2.22 9.05 5.51
N TYR A 81 0.90 9.16 5.38
CA TYR A 81 0.22 10.41 5.64
C TYR A 81 0.53 10.87 7.08
N PRO A 82 1.04 12.11 7.27
CA PRO A 82 1.64 12.53 8.54
C PRO A 82 0.61 12.81 9.64
N SER A 83 -0.68 12.76 9.32
CA SER A 83 -1.76 13.12 10.23
C SER A 83 -2.70 11.94 10.46
N VAL A 84 -3.25 11.87 11.67
CA VAL A 84 -4.25 10.88 12.08
C VAL A 84 -5.40 11.56 12.80
N THR A 85 -6.57 10.94 12.77
CA THR A 85 -7.76 11.47 13.43
C THR A 85 -7.63 11.38 14.95
N TRP A 86 -7.91 12.48 15.63
CA TRP A 86 -7.71 12.67 17.08
C TRP A 86 -8.87 12.15 17.94
N ALA A 87 -10.07 12.08 17.35
CA ALA A 87 -11.31 11.64 17.98
C ALA A 87 -12.12 10.76 17.00
N VAL A 88 -12.98 9.89 17.51
CA VAL A 88 -13.87 9.09 16.66
C VAL A 88 -15.03 9.98 16.16
N PRO A 89 -15.33 10.03 14.84
CA PRO A 89 -16.36 10.93 14.29
C PRO A 89 -17.79 10.74 14.82
N VAL A 90 -18.07 9.64 15.50
CA VAL A 90 -19.41 9.28 16.02
C VAL A 90 -19.50 9.35 17.56
N GLY A 91 -18.48 9.87 18.24
CA GLY A 91 -18.45 9.99 19.70
C GLY A 91 -19.18 11.23 20.23
N PRO A 92 -19.58 11.25 21.52
CA PRO A 92 -20.38 12.33 22.12
C PRO A 92 -19.61 13.64 22.40
N GLY A 93 -18.41 13.84 21.85
CA GLY A 93 -17.63 15.05 22.10
C GLY A 93 -16.34 15.16 21.27
N ALA A 94 -15.76 16.37 21.26
CA ALA A 94 -14.53 16.71 20.54
C ALA A 94 -13.24 16.35 21.31
N GLU A 95 -13.36 15.61 22.42
CA GLU A 95 -12.24 15.29 23.30
C GLU A 95 -11.22 14.35 22.64
N PRO A 96 -9.91 14.50 22.95
CA PRO A 96 -8.87 13.58 22.51
C PRO A 96 -9.14 12.16 23.00
N GLN A 97 -9.39 11.22 22.10
CA GLN A 97 -9.58 9.80 22.46
C GLN A 97 -8.46 8.90 21.93
N LEU A 98 -7.59 9.45 21.09
CA LEU A 98 -6.45 8.74 20.55
C LEU A 98 -5.41 8.46 21.64
N SER A 99 -5.27 7.19 22.01
CA SER A 99 -4.29 6.73 23.00
C SER A 99 -3.15 5.91 22.40
N GLY A 100 -3.28 5.51 21.13
CA GLY A 100 -2.21 4.83 20.42
C GLY A 100 -2.60 4.44 19.00
N ILE A 101 -1.59 4.13 18.20
CA ILE A 101 -1.69 3.66 16.83
C ILE A 101 -0.89 2.36 16.74
N SER A 102 -1.57 1.27 16.43
CA SER A 102 -0.92 0.06 15.94
C SER A 102 -1.00 0.05 14.42
N ARG A 103 0.07 -0.28 13.71
CA ARG A 103 0.08 -0.61 12.27
C ARG A 103 0.82 -1.91 12.05
N ASP A 104 0.30 -2.74 11.16
CA ASP A 104 0.94 -3.99 10.77
C ASP A 104 0.68 -4.24 9.28
N GLN A 105 1.57 -3.80 8.40
CA GLN A 105 1.33 -3.82 6.96
C GLN A 105 2.36 -4.72 6.29
N SER A 106 1.92 -5.61 5.42
CA SER A 106 2.79 -6.40 4.55
C SER A 106 2.80 -5.80 3.16
N PHE A 107 3.86 -5.98 2.41
CA PHE A 107 4.00 -5.39 1.09
C PHE A 107 4.65 -6.41 0.17
N ILE A 108 4.23 -6.39 -1.09
CA ILE A 108 4.81 -7.18 -2.17
C ILE A 108 4.97 -6.31 -3.41
N THR A 109 6.19 -6.19 -3.89
CA THR A 109 6.53 -5.36 -5.04
C THR A 109 7.11 -6.22 -6.14
N TRP A 110 6.60 -6.04 -7.34
CA TRP A 110 7.08 -6.68 -8.55
C TRP A 110 7.76 -5.67 -9.45
N LEU A 111 9.05 -5.85 -9.72
CA LEU A 111 9.66 -5.22 -10.89
C LEU A 111 9.19 -6.00 -12.12
N VAL A 112 8.50 -5.33 -13.05
CA VAL A 112 7.95 -5.94 -14.27
C VAL A 112 8.52 -5.30 -15.53
N ALA A 113 8.55 -6.05 -16.62
CA ALA A 113 8.58 -5.50 -17.97
C ALA A 113 7.16 -5.49 -18.49
N ARG A 114 6.68 -4.38 -19.04
CA ARG A 114 5.37 -4.32 -19.68
C ARG A 114 5.51 -3.84 -21.12
N GLU A 115 5.03 -4.65 -22.05
CA GLU A 115 4.95 -4.24 -23.44
C GLU A 115 3.82 -3.20 -23.60
N GLN A 116 4.11 -2.06 -24.24
CA GLN A 116 3.22 -0.90 -24.22
C GLN A 116 1.95 -1.12 -25.07
N PHE A 117 2.06 -1.88 -26.16
CA PHE A 117 0.95 -2.08 -27.10
C PHE A 117 0.02 -3.24 -26.70
N SER A 118 0.58 -4.38 -26.34
CA SER A 118 -0.13 -5.59 -25.93
C SER A 118 -0.47 -5.62 -24.43
N GLY A 119 0.24 -4.85 -23.61
CA GLY A 119 0.10 -4.89 -22.16
C GLY A 119 0.66 -6.15 -21.50
N GLU A 120 1.35 -7.02 -22.26
CA GLU A 120 1.99 -8.22 -21.73
C GLU A 120 2.99 -7.86 -20.65
N MET A 121 2.94 -8.56 -19.51
CA MET A 121 3.82 -8.32 -18.37
C MET A 121 4.74 -9.51 -18.09
N LEU A 122 6.03 -9.23 -17.89
CA LEU A 122 7.05 -10.18 -17.47
C LEU A 122 7.59 -9.76 -16.10
N VAL A 123 7.43 -10.60 -15.09
CA VAL A 123 8.01 -10.35 -13.75
C VAL A 123 9.51 -10.59 -13.76
N LEU A 124 10.29 -9.56 -13.48
CA LEU A 124 11.75 -9.63 -13.41
C LEU A 124 12.22 -9.93 -11.98
N ARG A 125 11.64 -9.27 -10.96
CA ARG A 125 11.95 -9.47 -9.54
C ARG A 125 10.71 -9.30 -8.68
N THR A 126 10.65 -10.03 -7.57
CA THR A 126 9.64 -9.82 -6.52
C THR A 126 10.31 -9.57 -5.17
N LEU A 127 9.91 -8.48 -4.51
CA LEU A 127 10.32 -8.10 -3.16
C LEU A 127 9.13 -8.27 -2.21
N ARG A 128 9.41 -8.65 -0.97
CA ARG A 128 8.42 -8.70 0.11
C ARG A 128 8.98 -8.04 1.35
N TRP A 129 8.16 -7.29 2.06
CA TRP A 129 8.49 -6.78 3.38
C TRP A 129 7.26 -6.65 4.26
N ARG A 130 7.48 -6.40 5.55
CA ARG A 130 6.43 -6.14 6.52
C ARG A 130 6.90 -5.05 7.46
N MET A 131 6.01 -4.11 7.72
CA MET A 131 6.22 -3.05 8.68
C MET A 131 5.26 -3.21 9.86
N LYS A 132 5.79 -3.10 11.07
CA LYS A 132 5.02 -3.09 12.32
C LYS A 132 5.37 -1.84 13.12
N LEU A 133 4.38 -0.99 13.35
CA LEU A 133 4.54 0.22 14.16
C LEU A 133 3.59 0.18 15.35
N GLN A 134 4.11 0.53 16.51
CA GLN A 134 3.31 0.80 17.71
C GLN A 134 3.65 2.21 18.16
N ILE A 135 2.66 3.10 18.24
CA ILE A 135 2.85 4.47 18.69
C ILE A 135 1.92 4.67 19.88
N SER A 136 2.49 4.92 21.05
CA SER A 136 1.71 5.34 22.22
C SER A 136 1.45 6.84 22.14
N ILE A 137 0.24 7.26 22.49
CA ILE A 137 -0.16 8.67 22.43
C ILE A 137 -0.69 9.11 23.80
N ASP A 138 -0.07 10.15 24.34
CA ASP A 138 -0.51 10.85 25.54
C ASP A 138 -1.08 12.22 25.13
N PRO A 139 -2.42 12.37 25.11
CA PRO A 139 -3.05 13.62 24.70
C PRO A 139 -2.80 14.78 25.66
N ASN A 140 -2.38 14.51 26.91
CA ASN A 140 -2.16 15.52 27.93
C ASN A 140 -0.78 16.19 27.80
N LYS A 141 0.13 15.65 26.98
CA LYS A 141 1.45 16.26 26.75
C LYS A 141 1.41 17.43 25.76
N PRO A 142 2.39 18.34 25.80
CA PRO A 142 2.53 19.40 24.80
C PRO A 142 2.69 18.85 23.37
N LEU A 143 2.32 19.66 22.38
CA LEU A 143 2.57 19.34 20.97
C LEU A 143 4.07 19.04 20.74
N GLY A 144 4.36 18.01 19.95
CA GLY A 144 5.73 17.52 19.74
C GLY A 144 6.21 16.50 20.78
N GLN A 145 5.50 16.31 21.90
CA GLN A 145 5.88 15.36 22.95
C GLN A 145 4.79 14.29 23.23
N ARG A 146 3.72 14.28 22.44
CA ARG A 146 2.55 13.41 22.66
C ARG A 146 2.75 11.97 22.24
N SER A 147 3.72 11.68 21.37
CA SER A 147 3.87 10.36 20.79
C SER A 147 5.18 9.70 21.19
N THR A 148 5.16 8.39 21.36
CA THR A 148 6.36 7.58 21.63
C THR A 148 6.29 6.30 20.81
N LEU A 149 7.35 6.02 20.05
CA LEU A 149 7.47 4.79 19.28
C LEU A 149 7.74 3.62 20.25
N GLY A 150 6.82 2.65 20.24
CA GLY A 150 6.99 1.36 20.88
C GLY A 150 7.66 0.33 19.95
N PRO A 151 7.95 -0.87 20.46
CA PRO A 151 8.58 -1.93 19.68
C PRO A 151 7.65 -2.51 18.59
N PRO A 152 8.20 -3.03 17.48
CA PRO A 152 9.63 -3.01 17.14
C PRO A 152 10.07 -1.63 16.64
N THR A 153 11.19 -1.13 17.16
CA THR A 153 11.76 0.16 16.74
C THR A 153 12.55 0.04 15.43
N ALA A 154 13.03 -1.17 15.11
CA ALA A 154 13.66 -1.50 13.84
C ALA A 154 12.71 -2.36 12.99
N GLN A 155 12.65 -2.07 11.69
CA GLN A 155 11.88 -2.84 10.72
C GLN A 155 12.78 -3.80 9.97
N GLU A 156 12.24 -4.93 9.55
CA GLU A 156 12.97 -5.84 8.65
C GLU A 156 13.15 -5.18 7.29
N PRO A 157 14.35 -5.27 6.68
CA PRO A 157 14.55 -4.75 5.33
C PRO A 157 13.77 -5.58 4.31
N PRO A 158 13.43 -5.01 3.15
CA PRO A 158 12.83 -5.76 2.06
C PRO A 158 13.67 -6.95 1.61
N GLN A 159 13.00 -8.08 1.40
CA GLN A 159 13.60 -9.34 1.02
C GLN A 159 13.25 -9.67 -0.42
N LEU A 160 14.27 -10.09 -1.19
CA LEU A 160 14.05 -10.67 -2.51
C LEU A 160 13.51 -12.09 -2.35
N ILE A 161 12.39 -12.36 -3.00
CA ILE A 161 11.76 -13.69 -3.02
C ILE A 161 11.72 -14.24 -4.44
N GLN A 162 11.37 -15.52 -4.57
CA GLN A 162 11.12 -16.11 -5.87
C GLN A 162 9.98 -15.37 -6.58
N ASN A 163 10.18 -15.05 -7.86
CA ASN A 163 9.21 -14.32 -8.67
C ASN A 163 7.83 -14.98 -8.60
N GLN A 164 6.84 -14.19 -8.19
CA GLN A 164 5.44 -14.60 -8.15
C GLN A 164 4.69 -13.91 -9.29
N PRO A 165 3.64 -14.54 -9.88
CA PRO A 165 2.76 -13.84 -10.81
C PRO A 165 2.07 -12.67 -10.11
N VAL A 166 1.75 -11.61 -10.86
CA VAL A 166 1.01 -10.46 -10.34
C VAL A 166 -0.48 -10.80 -10.30
N PRO A 167 -1.15 -10.79 -9.14
CA PRO A 167 -2.59 -11.04 -9.06
C PRO A 167 -3.39 -9.95 -9.79
N ILE A 168 -4.53 -10.32 -10.38
CA ILE A 168 -5.42 -9.37 -11.06
C ILE A 168 -5.88 -8.26 -10.12
N SER A 169 -6.10 -8.55 -8.83
CA SER A 169 -6.50 -7.55 -7.82
C SER A 169 -5.45 -6.46 -7.55
N ALA A 170 -4.21 -6.70 -7.97
CA ALA A 170 -3.13 -5.70 -7.96
C ALA A 170 -3.14 -4.81 -9.23
N LEU A 171 -3.91 -5.21 -10.25
CA LEU A 171 -3.95 -4.64 -11.59
C LEU A 171 -5.30 -3.99 -11.95
N ILE A 172 -6.26 -3.98 -11.03
CA ILE A 172 -7.55 -3.32 -11.22
C ILE A 172 -7.95 -2.46 -10.01
N LYS A 173 -8.71 -1.39 -10.26
CA LYS A 173 -9.33 -0.61 -9.18
C LYS A 173 -10.16 -1.52 -8.26
N PRO A 174 -10.34 -1.15 -6.98
CA PRO A 174 -9.79 0.05 -6.31
C PRO A 174 -8.34 -0.09 -5.85
N ASN A 175 -7.69 1.06 -5.58
CA ASN A 175 -6.46 1.06 -4.79
C ASN A 175 -6.79 0.97 -3.28
N ALA A 176 -5.78 0.77 -2.44
CA ALA A 176 -5.93 0.65 -1.00
C ALA A 176 -6.63 1.86 -0.37
N ASN A 177 -6.31 3.07 -0.83
CA ASN A 177 -6.89 4.30 -0.31
C ASN A 177 -8.38 4.47 -0.62
N ASP A 178 -8.84 3.95 -1.75
CA ASP A 178 -10.24 4.02 -2.17
C ASP A 178 -11.07 2.86 -1.61
N ALA A 179 -10.42 1.73 -1.29
CA ALA A 179 -11.05 0.53 -0.73
C ALA A 179 -11.13 0.51 0.80
N GLN A 180 -10.31 1.31 1.49
CA GLN A 180 -10.28 1.31 2.94
C GLN A 180 -11.57 1.85 3.56
N VAL A 181 -11.96 1.25 4.68
CA VAL A 181 -13.09 1.67 5.50
C VAL A 181 -12.62 2.03 6.89
N LEU A 182 -13.24 3.03 7.52
CA LEU A 182 -13.07 3.28 8.95
C LEU A 182 -14.13 2.49 9.71
N MET A 183 -13.71 1.42 10.39
CA MET A 183 -14.54 0.66 11.32
C MET A 183 -14.50 1.30 12.70
N TRP A 184 -15.64 1.36 13.38
CA TRP A 184 -15.74 1.62 14.80
C TRP A 184 -16.32 0.41 15.53
N ARG A 185 -15.67 0.03 16.62
CA ARG A 185 -16.01 -1.09 17.50
C ARG A 185 -16.18 -0.55 18.92
N PRO A 186 -17.40 -0.15 19.31
CA PRO A 186 -17.65 0.29 20.67
C PRO A 186 -17.43 -0.84 21.68
N SER A 187 -17.21 -0.48 22.95
CA SER A 187 -17.16 -1.44 24.06
C SER A 187 -18.49 -2.17 24.28
N THR A 188 -19.61 -1.57 23.85
CA THR A 188 -20.95 -2.14 23.90
C THR A 188 -21.66 -1.95 22.55
N GLY A 189 -22.32 -3.00 22.06
CA GLY A 189 -23.03 -2.98 20.77
C GLY A 189 -22.20 -3.52 19.59
N LEU A 190 -22.77 -3.40 18.38
CA LEU A 190 -22.18 -3.94 17.15
C LEU A 190 -21.15 -2.97 16.54
N ALA A 191 -20.15 -3.54 15.87
CA ALA A 191 -19.24 -2.79 15.02
C ALA A 191 -19.99 -2.07 13.89
N ARG A 192 -19.55 -0.87 13.51
CA ARG A 192 -20.17 -0.04 12.48
C ARG A 192 -19.12 0.53 11.54
N VAL A 193 -19.48 0.65 10.27
CA VAL A 193 -18.69 1.43 9.30
C VAL A 193 -18.99 2.91 9.55
N VAL A 194 -17.95 3.69 9.86
CA VAL A 194 -18.06 5.14 10.09
C VAL A 194 -17.74 5.91 8.81
N ILE A 195 -16.71 5.48 8.09
CA ILE A 195 -16.36 6.02 6.77
C ILE A 195 -16.38 4.84 5.80
N PRO A 196 -17.31 4.82 4.82
CA PRO A 196 -17.34 3.78 3.81
C PRO A 196 -16.17 3.95 2.83
N ALA A 197 -15.88 2.87 2.09
CA ALA A 197 -14.94 2.92 0.98
C ALA A 197 -15.45 3.92 -0.06
N LYS A 198 -14.53 4.71 -0.64
CA LYS A 198 -14.87 5.61 -1.74
C LYS A 198 -15.33 4.83 -2.95
N PHE A 199 -14.69 3.68 -3.17
CA PHE A 199 -15.06 2.72 -4.19
C PHE A 199 -15.77 1.55 -3.52
N SER A 200 -17.11 1.58 -3.56
CA SER A 200 -17.94 0.40 -3.33
C SER A 200 -18.60 0.07 -4.66
N GLU A 201 -18.49 -1.18 -5.11
CA GLU A 201 -19.29 -1.66 -6.23
C GLU A 201 -20.75 -1.36 -5.93
N ARG A 202 -21.38 -0.55 -6.79
CA ARG A 202 -22.84 -0.50 -6.91
C ARG A 202 -23.27 -1.45 -8.01
#